data_AF-A0A350UZQ1-F1
#
_entry.id   AF-A0A350UZQ1-F1
#
_cell.length_a   1.000
_cell.length_b   1.000
_cell.length_c   1.000
_cell.angle_alpha   90.00
_cell.angle_beta   90.00
_cell.angle_gamma   90.00
#
_symmetry.space_group_name_H-M   'P 1'
#
loop_
_entity.id
_entity.type
_entity.pdbx_description
1 polymer ?
#
loop_
_entity_poly.entity_id
_entity_poly.type
_entity_poly.pdbx_seq_one_letter_code
_entity_poly.pdbx_strand_id
1 'polypeptide(L)'
;MYQIKYLCNMKFKIYLEYAGANYSGWQKQPKESAVKTVQGTLMKAIDTVFRKNKGINKFIDLQGSGRTDAGVHAIEQVAHLDCETMLGPEILKMKINDELPGDINILEIEKARPD
;
A
#
# COMPACT_ATOMS: atom_id res chain seq x y z
N MET A 1 6.34 15.48 28.86
CA MET A 1 4.88 15.43 28.65
C MET A 1 4.65 15.31 27.14
N TYR A 2 4.56 14.08 26.63
CA TYR A 2 4.47 13.84 25.19
C TYR A 2 3.04 14.14 24.73
N GLN A 3 2.92 15.09 23.80
CA GLN A 3 1.69 15.48 23.16
C GLN A 3 1.11 14.24 22.45
N ILE A 4 -0.04 13.74 22.91
CA ILE A 4 -0.81 12.70 22.21
C ILE A 4 -1.30 13.36 20.92
N LYS A 5 -0.57 13.14 19.81
CA LYS A 5 -1.07 13.46 18.47
C LYS A 5 -2.20 12.49 18.18
N TYR A 6 -3.42 12.99 18.11
CA TYR A 6 -4.56 12.22 17.61
C TYR A 6 -4.25 11.80 16.16
N LEU A 7 -4.06 10.51 15.92
CA LEU A 7 -4.02 9.98 14.57
C LEU A 7 -5.44 9.97 14.02
N CYS A 8 -5.61 10.45 12.80
CA CYS A 8 -6.88 10.33 12.08
C CYS A 8 -6.90 9.00 11.33
N ASN A 9 -8.02 8.27 11.41
CA ASN A 9 -8.27 7.17 10.50
C ASN A 9 -8.55 7.76 9.11
N MET A 10 -7.74 7.38 8.13
CA MET A 10 -7.76 7.93 6.79
C MET A 10 -7.97 6.83 5.76
N LYS A 11 -8.86 7.08 4.81
CA LYS A 11 -9.10 6.23 3.64
C LYS A 11 -8.48 6.87 2.41
N PHE A 12 -7.79 6.08 1.62
CA PHE A 12 -7.17 6.53 0.37
C PHE A 12 -7.56 5.62 -0.79
N LYS A 13 -7.74 6.22 -1.97
CA LYS A 13 -7.74 5.51 -3.26
C LYS A 13 -6.33 5.55 -3.82
N ILE A 14 -5.82 4.41 -4.26
CA ILE A 14 -4.47 4.25 -4.82
C ILE A 14 -4.62 3.73 -6.23
N TYR A 15 -3.94 4.36 -7.19
CA TYR A 15 -3.75 3.86 -8.54
C TYR A 15 -2.31 3.38 -8.67
N LEU A 16 -2.12 2.17 -9.18
CA LEU A 16 -0.80 1.59 -9.32
C LEU A 16 -0.67 0.74 -10.57
N GLU A 17 0.55 0.67 -11.06
CA GLU A 17 0.98 -0.22 -12.14
C GLU A 17 1.98 -1.24 -11.61
N TYR A 18 2.06 -2.39 -12.26
CA TYR A 18 3.07 -3.39 -11.95
C TYR A 18 3.39 -4.34 -13.10
N ALA A 19 4.66 -4.75 -13.15
CA ALA A 19 5.11 -5.85 -13.98
C ALA A 19 4.95 -7.18 -13.22
N GLY A 20 3.91 -7.95 -13.57
CA GLY A 20 3.51 -9.13 -12.80
C GLY A 20 4.41 -10.35 -12.90
N ALA A 21 5.40 -10.36 -13.81
CA ALA A 21 6.23 -11.53 -14.13
C ALA A 21 6.89 -12.17 -12.89
N ASN A 22 7.28 -11.37 -11.89
CA ASN A 22 7.94 -11.83 -10.66
C ASN A 22 6.97 -12.10 -9.50
N TYR A 23 5.67 -12.12 -9.76
CA TYR A 23 4.63 -12.15 -8.74
C TYR A 23 3.63 -13.28 -8.96
N SER A 24 3.24 -13.94 -7.88
CA SER A 24 2.17 -14.94 -7.83
C SER A 24 0.78 -14.30 -7.81
N GLY A 25 0.61 -13.22 -8.55
CA GLY A 25 -0.61 -12.45 -8.67
C GLY A 25 -0.76 -11.33 -7.64
N TRP A 26 -1.96 -10.75 -7.62
CA TRP A 26 -2.29 -9.64 -6.73
C TRP A 26 -2.28 -10.04 -5.26
N GLN A 27 -3.10 -11.04 -4.90
CA GLN A 27 -3.52 -11.28 -3.53
C GLN A 27 -2.40 -11.85 -2.66
N LYS A 28 -2.19 -11.24 -1.49
CA LYS A 28 -1.30 -11.75 -0.45
C LYS A 28 -1.72 -13.15 -0.03
N GLN A 29 -0.74 -14.05 -0.01
CA GLN A 29 -0.91 -15.43 0.41
C GLN A 29 -0.49 -15.61 1.89
N PRO A 30 -0.89 -16.71 2.53
CA PRO A 30 -0.42 -17.09 3.86
C PRO A 30 1.11 -17.12 3.94
N LYS A 31 1.66 -16.85 5.13
CA LYS A 31 3.11 -16.67 5.35
C LYS A 31 3.92 -17.92 4.99
N GLU A 32 3.28 -19.09 5.09
CA GLU A 32 3.86 -20.41 4.87
C GLU A 32 4.14 -20.67 3.38
N SER A 33 3.51 -19.92 2.46
CA SER A 33 3.65 -20.14 1.02
C SER A 33 4.95 -19.57 0.42
N ALA A 34 5.68 -18.70 1.13
CA ALA A 34 6.90 -18.00 0.68
C ALA A 34 6.82 -17.23 -0.66
N VAL A 35 5.64 -17.14 -1.29
CA VAL A 35 5.46 -16.50 -2.60
C VAL A 35 5.40 -14.98 -2.51
N LYS A 36 6.03 -14.32 -3.49
CA LYS A 36 5.95 -12.87 -3.67
C LYS A 36 4.65 -12.51 -4.38
N THR A 37 3.90 -11.57 -3.83
CA THR A 37 2.62 -11.07 -4.39
C THR A 37 2.65 -9.55 -4.44
N VAL A 38 1.85 -8.94 -5.31
CA VAL A 38 1.83 -7.48 -5.46
C VAL A 38 1.30 -6.83 -4.18
N GLN A 39 0.14 -7.28 -3.68
CA GLN A 39 -0.45 -6.77 -2.43
C GLN A 39 0.51 -6.97 -1.24
N GLY A 40 1.14 -8.14 -1.13
CA GLY A 40 2.10 -8.41 -0.04
C GLY A 40 3.33 -7.49 -0.09
N THR A 41 3.82 -7.19 -1.29
CA THR A 41 4.97 -6.27 -1.48
C THR A 41 4.59 -4.84 -1.17
N LEU A 42 3.43 -4.38 -1.65
CA LEU A 42 2.89 -3.05 -1.36
C LEU A 42 2.63 -2.86 0.14
N MET A 43 2.02 -3.84 0.82
CA MET A 43 1.83 -3.80 2.27
C MET A 43 3.15 -3.69 3.03
N LYS A 44 4.21 -4.38 2.58
CA LYS A 44 5.54 -4.32 3.21
C LYS A 44 6.17 -2.93 3.04
N ALA A 45 6.03 -2.31 1.87
CA ALA A 45 6.48 -0.95 1.63
C ALA A 45 5.75 0.05 2.54
N ILE A 46 4.41 -0.03 2.61
CA ILE A 46 3.57 0.82 3.48
C ILE A 46 3.96 0.65 4.96
N ASP A 47 4.10 -0.58 5.45
CA ASP A 47 4.53 -0.85 6.84
C ASP A 47 5.93 -0.28 7.12
N THR A 48 6.84 -0.34 6.15
CA THR A 48 8.18 0.25 6.29
C THR A 48 8.12 1.77 6.39
N VAL A 49 7.33 2.43 5.54
CA VAL A 49 7.08 3.87 5.63
C VAL A 49 6.51 4.22 7.00
N PHE A 50 5.51 3.50 7.49
CA PHE A 50 4.85 3.82 8.76
C PHE A 50 5.76 3.59 9.97
N ARG A 51 6.60 2.56 9.97
CA ARG A 51 7.61 2.36 11.03
C ARG A 51 8.66 3.46 11.07
N LYS A 52 9.07 3.98 9.91
CA LYS A 52 10.03 5.10 9.81
C LYS A 52 9.41 6.42 10.30
N ASN A 53 8.09 6.58 10.22
CA ASN A 53 7.37 7.77 10.69
C ASN A 53 6.73 7.49 12.08
N LYS A 54 7.51 7.75 13.15
CA LYS A 54 7.12 7.46 14.55
C LYS A 54 5.68 7.90 14.87
N GLY A 55 4.93 7.00 15.50
CA GLY A 55 3.61 7.30 16.06
C GLY A 55 2.44 7.04 15.11
N ILE A 56 2.59 6.17 14.10
CA ILE A 56 1.50 5.63 13.28
C ILE A 56 1.19 4.19 13.75
N ASN A 57 -0.07 3.90 14.05
CA ASN A 57 -0.54 2.58 14.50
C ASN A 57 -0.43 1.52 13.39
N LYS A 58 -0.40 0.24 13.78
CA LYS A 58 -0.20 -0.95 12.93
C LYS A 58 -1.40 -1.29 12.02
N PHE A 59 -2.49 -0.54 12.07
CA PHE A 59 -3.65 -0.83 11.23
C PHE A 59 -3.39 -0.38 9.79
N ILE A 60 -3.22 -1.36 8.91
CA ILE A 60 -3.11 -1.22 7.47
C ILE A 60 -4.10 -2.21 6.88
N ASP A 61 -5.18 -1.70 6.29
CA ASP A 61 -6.06 -2.51 5.43
C ASP A 61 -5.89 -2.04 3.99
N LEU A 62 -5.56 -2.96 3.09
CA LEU A 62 -5.27 -2.69 1.70
C LEU A 62 -5.99 -3.72 0.84
N GLN A 63 -6.96 -3.29 0.04
CA GLN A 63 -7.67 -4.20 -0.88
C GLN A 63 -7.66 -3.64 -2.30
N GLY A 64 -7.45 -4.54 -3.27
CA GLY A 64 -7.53 -4.21 -4.69
C GLY A 64 -8.97 -4.21 -5.19
N SER A 65 -9.23 -3.46 -6.26
CA SER A 65 -10.51 -3.44 -6.98
C SER A 65 -10.79 -4.75 -7.71
N GLY A 66 -9.74 -5.50 -8.05
CA GLY A 66 -9.80 -6.84 -8.62
C GLY A 66 -8.53 -7.64 -8.33
N ARG A 67 -8.59 -8.95 -8.55
CA ARG A 67 -7.43 -9.85 -8.46
C ARG A 67 -6.83 -10.05 -9.85
N THR A 68 -5.52 -10.22 -9.90
CA THR A 68 -4.83 -10.72 -11.10
C THR A 68 -4.13 -12.04 -10.77
N ASP A 69 -4.06 -12.93 -11.75
CA ASP A 69 -3.34 -14.19 -11.65
C ASP A 69 -1.81 -13.98 -11.70
N ALA A 70 -1.07 -15.06 -11.43
CA ALA A 70 0.39 -15.05 -11.49
C ALA A 70 0.90 -14.62 -12.86
N GLY A 71 1.91 -13.75 -12.89
CA GLY A 71 2.50 -13.23 -14.13
C GLY A 71 1.72 -12.11 -14.82
N VAL A 72 0.45 -11.85 -14.46
CA VAL A 72 -0.37 -10.83 -15.12
C VAL A 72 0.09 -9.41 -14.75
N HIS A 73 0.23 -8.55 -15.76
CA HIS A 73 0.57 -7.14 -15.61
C HIS A 73 -0.67 -6.27 -15.38
N ALA A 74 -0.50 -5.10 -14.78
CA ALA A 74 -1.54 -4.08 -14.71
C ALA A 74 -0.94 -2.68 -14.94
N ILE A 75 -1.65 -1.84 -15.69
CA ILE A 75 -1.28 -0.44 -15.95
C ILE A 75 -1.98 0.50 -14.95
N GLU A 76 -3.19 0.15 -14.49
CA GLU A 76 -3.96 1.01 -13.60
C GLU A 76 -4.85 0.18 -12.68
N GLN A 77 -4.23 -0.70 -11.88
CA GLN A 77 -4.95 -1.36 -10.80
C GLN A 77 -5.34 -0.30 -9.76
N VAL A 78 -6.59 -0.36 -9.30
CA VAL A 78 -7.07 0.49 -8.20
C VAL A 78 -7.07 -0.31 -6.91
N ALA A 79 -6.67 0.31 -5.80
CA ALA A 79 -6.80 -0.23 -4.46
C ALA A 79 -7.31 0.83 -3.48
N HIS A 80 -7.92 0.40 -2.38
CA HIS A 80 -8.13 1.29 -1.23
C HIS A 80 -7.16 0.94 -0.10
N LEU A 81 -6.74 1.96 0.63
CA LEU A 81 -5.90 1.85 1.82
C LEU A 81 -6.59 2.57 2.98
N ASP A 82 -6.91 1.83 4.04
CA ASP A 82 -7.30 2.38 5.33
C ASP A 82 -6.10 2.32 6.28
N CYS A 83 -5.74 3.48 6.85
CA CYS A 83 -4.65 3.58 7.79
C CYS A 83 -4.75 4.81 8.70
N GLU A 84 -4.05 4.75 9.82
CA GLU A 84 -3.90 5.88 10.73
C GLU A 84 -2.69 6.74 10.32
N THR A 85 -2.89 7.92 9.74
CA THR A 85 -1.74 8.74 9.29
C THR A 85 -2.04 10.23 9.24
N MET A 86 -0.99 11.02 9.43
CA MET A 86 -0.99 12.47 9.22
C MET A 86 -0.36 12.86 7.88
N LEU A 87 0.17 11.90 7.13
CA LEU A 87 0.83 12.15 5.86
C LEU A 87 -0.21 12.47 4.78
N GLY A 88 0.05 13.51 3.99
CA GLY A 88 -0.75 13.84 2.82
C GLY A 88 -0.51 12.83 1.67
N PRO A 89 -1.44 12.74 0.70
CA PRO A 89 -1.35 11.76 -0.39
C PRO A 89 -0.05 11.82 -1.20
N GLU A 90 0.41 13.02 -1.56
CA GLU A 90 1.68 13.20 -2.30
C GLU A 90 2.89 12.67 -1.52
N ILE A 91 2.93 12.93 -0.21
CA ILE A 91 4.02 12.46 0.65
C ILE A 91 3.95 10.94 0.84
N LEU A 92 2.74 10.37 0.94
CA LEU A 92 2.56 8.91 0.98
C LEU A 92 3.04 8.27 -0.31
N LYS A 93 2.61 8.79 -1.47
CA LYS A 93 3.01 8.29 -2.79
C LYS A 93 4.52 8.26 -2.93
N MET A 94 5.18 9.40 -2.68
CA MET A 94 6.63 9.52 -2.75
C MET A 94 7.32 8.51 -1.85
N LYS A 95 6.96 8.48 -0.56
CA LYS A 95 7.60 7.59 0.42
C LYS A 95 7.35 6.11 0.14
N ILE A 96 6.16 5.73 -0.35
CA ILE A 96 5.88 4.33 -0.66
C ILE A 96 6.65 3.91 -1.91
N ASN A 97 6.70 4.74 -2.96
CA ASN A 97 7.51 4.47 -4.15
C ASN A 97 9.01 4.35 -3.82
N ASP A 98 9.54 5.14 -2.88
CA ASP A 98 10.93 5.01 -2.40
C ASP A 98 11.23 3.64 -1.76
N GLU A 99 10.21 2.95 -1.23
CA GLU A 99 10.36 1.62 -0.62
C GLU A 99 9.95 0.47 -1.56
N LEU A 100 9.32 0.76 -2.69
CA LEU A 100 8.87 -0.24 -3.65
C LEU A 100 10.03 -0.71 -4.55
N PRO A 101 10.03 -1.99 -4.98
CA PRO A 101 10.87 -2.42 -6.09
C PRO A 101 10.43 -1.74 -7.40
N GLY A 102 11.34 -1.56 -8.36
CA GLY A 102 11.06 -0.89 -9.62
C GLY A 102 10.05 -1.59 -10.56
N ASP A 103 9.49 -2.73 -10.15
CA ASP A 103 8.44 -3.45 -10.88
C ASP A 103 7.02 -3.18 -10.32
N ILE A 104 6.87 -2.28 -9.33
CA ILE A 104 5.59 -1.74 -8.83
C ILE A 104 5.74 -0.23 -8.66
N ASN A 105 4.78 0.55 -9.16
CA ASN A 105 4.80 2.00 -9.04
C ASN A 105 3.39 2.53 -8.71
N ILE A 106 3.31 3.41 -7.71
CA ILE A 106 2.08 4.16 -7.41
C ILE A 106 2.03 5.37 -8.35
N LEU A 107 0.96 5.41 -9.14
CA LEU A 107 0.65 6.50 -10.06
C LEU A 107 0.03 7.69 -9.32
N GLU A 108 -0.91 7.41 -8.42
CA GLU A 108 -1.65 8.45 -7.70
C GLU A 108 -2.22 7.93 -6.38
N ILE A 109 -2.34 8.82 -5.40
CA ILE A 109 -3.08 8.60 -4.16
C ILE A 109 -4.05 9.76 -3.97
N GLU A 110 -5.32 9.45 -3.73
CA GLU A 110 -6.36 10.43 -3.42
C GLU A 110 -6.92 10.15 -2.03
N LYS A 111 -7.29 11.21 -1.28
CA LYS A 111 -8.10 11.03 -0.07
C LYS A 111 -9.52 10.59 -0.46
N ALA A 112 -9.98 9.50 0.13
CA ALA A 112 -11.36 9.07 0.04
C ALA A 112 -12.12 9.44 1.32
N ARG A 113 -13.45 9.53 1.22
CA ARG A 113 -14.30 9.71 2.41
C ARG A 113 -14.36 8.40 3.20
N PRO A 114 -14.28 8.43 4.54
CA PRO A 114 -14.74 7.30 5.34
C PRO A 114 -16.22 7.06 5.04
N ASP A 115 -16.63 5.79 4.95
CA ASP A 115 -18.02 5.40 4.73
C ASP A 115 -18.85 5.62 6.01
#